data_AF-A0A9D4XBJ6-F1
#
_entry.id   AF-A0A9D4XBJ6-F1
#
_cell.length_a   1.000
_cell.length_b   1.000
_cell.length_c   1.000
_cell.angle_alpha   90.00
_cell.angle_beta   90.00
_cell.angle_gamma   90.00
#
_symmetry.space_group_name_H-M   'P 1'
#
loop_
_entity.id
_entity.type
_entity.pdbx_description
1 polymer ?
#
loop_
_entity_poly.entity_id
_entity_poly.type
_entity_poly.pdbx_seq_one_letter_code
_entity_poly.pdbx_strand_id
1 'polypeptide(L)'
;MDLLETDLLDDNARGQGSGSSMHIIYLPLLRHVDRIGSYSWGSACLAYLCSFLCKNSHKDTSTFSGRAVLLQAWGWSRLPSLAPVNNNPFTFPYAQKWSARGMSYNRCPRHCITQYRNLLDHLRPTDFIWRPYLNLDHDHQVNAEYAAVWTACTPIIWFTTMEMHNSYRVKPQFGMPQNIPDPPASLGEWHLRKVNDQWNFNPWQSFARSEYRKWKHHHDHVLIDAVMPTEEKPSHTYMAWYKSVGF
;
A
#
# COMPACT_ATOMS: atom_id res chain seq x y z
N MET A 1 11.15 -12.57 -11.12
CA MET A 1 10.80 -13.50 -12.21
C MET A 1 9.61 -12.88 -12.90
N ASP A 2 9.92 -12.19 -14.00
CA ASP A 2 8.98 -11.45 -14.82
C ASP A 2 8.11 -12.39 -15.66
N LEU A 3 6.99 -11.87 -16.17
CA LEU A 3 6.41 -12.09 -17.51
C LEU A 3 4.87 -11.97 -17.43
N LEU A 4 4.38 -10.74 -17.53
CA LEU A 4 3.08 -10.48 -18.15
C LEU A 4 3.34 -10.46 -19.66
N GLU A 5 3.31 -11.63 -20.30
CA GLU A 5 3.37 -11.74 -21.75
C GLU A 5 2.54 -12.94 -22.23
N THR A 6 1.92 -12.71 -23.40
CA THR A 6 1.23 -13.60 -24.34
C THR A 6 -0.27 -13.93 -24.16
N ASP A 7 -1.04 -13.37 -25.10
CA ASP A 7 -2.15 -13.91 -25.90
C ASP A 7 -3.32 -14.66 -25.22
N LEU A 8 -4.55 -14.23 -25.51
CA LEU A 8 -5.49 -14.91 -26.44
C LEU A 8 -6.74 -14.06 -26.62
N LEU A 9 -7.23 -14.13 -27.86
CA LEU A 9 -8.46 -13.60 -28.46
C LEU A 9 -9.76 -13.98 -27.72
N ASP A 10 -10.79 -13.17 -28.02
CA ASP A 10 -12.25 -13.37 -27.91
C ASP A 10 -12.81 -14.06 -26.65
N ASP A 11 -13.61 -13.36 -25.86
CA ASP A 11 -15.03 -13.18 -26.19
C ASP A 11 -15.79 -12.37 -25.12
N ASN A 12 -16.89 -11.79 -25.59
CA ASN A 12 -17.83 -10.90 -24.91
C ASN A 12 -18.45 -11.50 -23.63
N ALA A 13 -18.36 -10.82 -22.47
CA ALA A 13 -19.34 -11.00 -21.38
C ALA A 13 -19.37 -9.82 -20.40
N ARG A 14 -20.38 -8.97 -20.55
CA ARG A 14 -20.82 -8.00 -19.53
C ARG A 14 -21.44 -8.78 -18.36
N GLY A 15 -20.98 -8.51 -17.14
CA GLY A 15 -21.61 -9.05 -15.93
C GLY A 15 -21.49 -8.07 -14.77
N GLN A 16 -22.57 -7.33 -14.50
CA GLN A 16 -22.80 -6.72 -13.20
C GLN A 16 -23.14 -7.81 -12.19
N GLY A 17 -22.58 -7.74 -10.98
CA GLY A 17 -23.09 -8.54 -9.88
C GLY A 17 -22.30 -8.36 -8.59
N SER A 18 -23.03 -8.10 -7.50
CA SER A 18 -22.84 -8.60 -6.12
C SER A 18 -21.44 -8.59 -5.48
N GLY A 19 -21.37 -8.22 -4.19
CA GLY A 19 -20.15 -8.04 -3.39
C GLY A 19 -19.23 -9.25 -3.19
N SER A 20 -19.33 -10.31 -3.99
CA SER A 20 -18.39 -11.43 -4.04
C SER A 20 -17.75 -11.60 -5.43
N SER A 21 -18.04 -10.70 -6.38
CA SER A 21 -17.53 -10.81 -7.74
C SER A 21 -16.13 -10.19 -7.83
N MET A 22 -15.15 -11.04 -8.14
CA MET A 22 -13.83 -10.57 -8.57
C MET A 22 -14.00 -9.77 -9.86
N HIS A 23 -13.36 -8.60 -9.94
CA HIS A 23 -13.42 -7.79 -11.15
C HIS A 23 -12.84 -8.60 -12.33
N ILE A 24 -13.52 -8.57 -13.48
CA ILE A 24 -13.17 -9.41 -14.65
C ILE A 24 -11.73 -9.21 -15.15
N ILE A 25 -11.13 -8.06 -14.82
CA ILE A 25 -9.71 -7.71 -14.99
C ILE A 25 -8.73 -8.80 -14.48
N TYR A 26 -9.11 -9.58 -13.47
CA TYR A 26 -8.26 -10.63 -12.91
C TYR A 26 -8.31 -11.94 -13.71
N LEU A 27 -9.35 -12.20 -14.53
CA LEU A 27 -9.51 -13.48 -15.23
C LEU A 27 -8.31 -13.88 -16.10
N PRO A 28 -7.68 -12.95 -16.85
CA PRO A 28 -6.53 -13.32 -17.67
C PRO A 28 -5.29 -13.70 -16.84
N LEU A 29 -5.15 -13.15 -15.62
CA LEU A 29 -4.10 -13.59 -14.69
C LEU A 29 -4.35 -15.01 -14.16
N LEU A 30 -5.61 -15.44 -14.12
CA LEU A 30 -6.01 -16.78 -13.70
C LEU A 30 -5.87 -17.83 -14.83
N ARG A 31 -5.62 -17.41 -16.08
CA ARG A 31 -5.37 -18.34 -17.19
C ARG A 31 -4.12 -19.19 -16.94
N HIS A 32 -3.10 -18.62 -16.32
CA HIS A 32 -1.84 -19.29 -15.98
C HIS A 32 -1.73 -19.42 -14.46
N VAL A 33 -2.47 -20.37 -13.90
CA VAL A 33 -2.54 -20.62 -12.45
C VAL A 33 -1.16 -20.93 -11.87
N ASP A 34 -0.31 -21.59 -12.66
CA ASP A 34 1.10 -21.87 -12.37
C ASP A 34 1.93 -20.61 -12.10
N ARG A 35 1.55 -19.47 -12.69
CA ARG A 35 2.27 -18.20 -12.58
C ARG A 35 1.71 -17.24 -11.55
N ILE A 36 0.51 -17.50 -11.02
CA ILE A 36 -0.16 -16.61 -10.05
C ILE A 36 0.76 -16.26 -8.88
N GLY A 37 1.55 -17.21 -8.37
CA GLY A 37 2.46 -16.98 -7.25
C GLY A 37 3.63 -16.05 -7.56
N SER A 38 3.97 -15.86 -8.85
CA SER A 38 5.11 -15.05 -9.29
C SER A 38 4.81 -13.55 -9.42
N TYR A 39 3.52 -13.18 -9.45
CA TYR A 39 3.12 -11.78 -9.59
C TYR A 39 3.37 -10.98 -8.30
N SER A 40 3.76 -9.71 -8.45
CA SER A 40 3.89 -8.78 -7.33
C SER A 40 2.53 -8.25 -6.86
N TRP A 41 1.72 -9.14 -6.27
CA TRP A 41 0.40 -8.80 -5.73
C TRP A 41 0.47 -7.68 -4.69
N GLY A 42 1.53 -7.64 -3.89
CA GLY A 42 1.75 -6.57 -2.90
C GLY A 42 1.87 -5.20 -3.56
N SER A 43 2.72 -5.05 -4.57
CA SER A 43 2.89 -3.79 -5.29
C SER A 43 1.64 -3.39 -6.06
N ALA A 44 0.94 -4.34 -6.69
CA ALA A 44 -0.32 -4.07 -7.37
C ALA A 44 -1.40 -3.59 -6.38
N CYS A 45 -1.49 -4.21 -5.21
CA CYS A 45 -2.41 -3.81 -4.18
C CYS A 45 -2.10 -2.41 -3.61
N LEU A 46 -0.81 -2.13 -3.40
CA LEU A 46 -0.34 -0.82 -2.95
C LEU A 46 -0.60 0.27 -4.00
N ALA A 47 -0.34 0.00 -5.28
CA ALA A 47 -0.60 0.93 -6.38
C ALA A 47 -2.09 1.28 -6.48
N TYR A 48 -2.95 0.25 -6.36
CA TYR A 48 -4.40 0.47 -6.27
C TYR A 48 -4.78 1.37 -5.09
N LEU A 49 -4.26 1.08 -3.89
CA LEU A 49 -4.56 1.85 -2.68
C LEU A 49 -4.08 3.30 -2.79
N CYS A 50 -2.84 3.52 -3.25
CA CYS A 50 -2.28 4.86 -3.45
C CYS A 50 -3.10 5.64 -4.46
N SER A 51 -3.43 5.06 -5.62
CA SER A 51 -4.23 5.74 -6.63
C SER A 51 -5.64 6.06 -6.13
N PHE A 52 -6.22 5.14 -5.38
CA PHE A 52 -7.51 5.35 -4.74
C PHE A 52 -7.46 6.50 -3.73
N LEU A 53 -6.43 6.57 -2.88
CA LEU A 53 -6.26 7.65 -1.92
C LEU A 53 -6.00 9.00 -2.58
N CYS A 54 -5.15 9.04 -3.60
CA CYS A 54 -4.90 10.25 -4.39
C CYS A 54 -6.21 10.79 -4.98
N LYS A 55 -7.01 9.95 -5.64
CA LYS A 55 -8.31 10.34 -6.23
C LYS A 55 -9.29 10.89 -5.18
N ASN A 56 -9.34 10.29 -3.99
CA ASN A 56 -10.28 10.68 -2.93
C ASN A 56 -9.76 11.83 -2.05
N SER A 57 -8.49 12.22 -2.17
CA SER A 57 -7.91 13.34 -1.41
C SER A 57 -8.28 14.73 -1.95
N HIS A 58 -8.91 14.80 -3.13
CA HIS A 58 -9.37 16.04 -3.73
C HIS A 58 -10.56 16.63 -2.98
N LYS A 59 -10.55 17.96 -2.79
CA LYS A 59 -11.53 18.74 -2.00
C LYS A 59 -13.00 18.47 -2.35
N ASP A 60 -13.27 18.08 -3.59
CA ASP A 60 -14.63 17.87 -4.11
C ASP A 60 -15.17 16.45 -3.85
N THR A 61 -14.38 15.56 -3.24
CA THR A 61 -14.79 14.17 -2.99
C THR A 61 -15.39 14.04 -1.59
N SER A 62 -16.72 13.89 -1.51
CA SER A 62 -17.45 13.76 -0.24
C SER A 62 -17.66 12.32 0.24
N THR A 63 -17.36 11.32 -0.61
CA THR A 63 -17.63 9.91 -0.31
C THR A 63 -16.41 9.04 -0.52
N PHE A 64 -16.00 8.37 0.55
CA PHE A 64 -15.01 7.30 0.50
C PHE A 64 -15.71 6.00 0.09
N SER A 65 -15.82 5.75 -1.22
CA SER A 65 -16.52 4.59 -1.76
C SER A 65 -15.54 3.50 -2.18
N GLY A 66 -15.32 2.50 -1.32
CA GLY A 66 -14.43 1.37 -1.59
C GLY A 66 -14.17 0.48 -0.38
N ARG A 67 -13.77 -0.76 -0.62
CA ARG A 67 -13.34 -1.71 0.44
C ARG A 67 -11.91 -1.40 0.88
N ALA A 68 -11.72 -0.34 1.66
CA ALA A 68 -10.40 0.01 2.19
C ALA A 68 -10.00 -0.79 3.43
N VAL A 69 -10.35 -2.08 3.46
CA VAL A 69 -10.03 -2.98 4.57
C VAL A 69 -8.53 -3.00 4.85
N LEU A 70 -7.70 -2.87 3.82
CA LEU A 70 -6.24 -2.78 3.98
C LEU A 70 -5.79 -1.48 4.63
N LEU A 71 -6.40 -0.35 4.30
CA LEU A 71 -6.10 0.93 4.95
C LEU A 71 -6.57 0.91 6.41
N GLN A 72 -7.75 0.33 6.68
CA GLN A 72 -8.27 0.15 8.03
C GLN A 72 -7.35 -0.76 8.84
N ALA A 73 -6.98 -1.92 8.32
CA ALA A 73 -6.01 -2.82 8.94
C ALA A 73 -4.67 -2.11 9.17
N TRP A 74 -4.16 -1.38 8.18
CA TRP A 74 -2.93 -0.59 8.30
C TRP A 74 -3.01 0.44 9.43
N GLY A 75 -4.13 1.17 9.51
CA GLY A 75 -4.36 2.21 10.51
C GLY A 75 -4.49 1.62 11.92
N TRP A 76 -5.33 0.61 12.10
CA TRP A 76 -5.51 -0.07 13.39
C TRP A 76 -4.24 -0.72 13.93
N SER A 77 -3.36 -1.16 13.04
CA SER A 77 -2.08 -1.75 13.42
C SER A 77 -1.08 -0.72 13.95
N ARG A 78 -1.21 0.55 13.52
CA ARG A 78 -0.27 1.63 13.85
C ARG A 78 -0.80 2.63 14.86
N LEU A 79 -2.12 2.71 15.00
CA LEU A 79 -2.83 3.61 15.90
C LEU A 79 -3.74 2.80 16.81
N PRO A 80 -3.20 2.16 17.87
CA PRO A 80 -3.98 1.32 18.77
C PRO A 80 -5.15 2.05 19.44
N SER A 81 -5.06 3.37 19.62
CA SER A 81 -6.12 4.22 20.16
C SER A 81 -7.38 4.27 19.28
N LEU A 82 -7.21 4.07 17.97
CA LEU A 82 -8.31 4.05 16.98
C LEU A 82 -8.81 2.63 16.70
N ALA A 83 -8.07 1.62 17.14
CA ALA A 83 -8.34 0.23 16.81
C ALA A 83 -9.44 -0.38 17.69
N PRO A 84 -10.25 -1.30 17.15
CA PRO A 84 -11.07 -2.16 17.99
C PRO A 84 -10.16 -3.04 18.85
N VAL A 85 -10.67 -3.43 20.02
CA VAL A 85 -9.98 -4.39 20.88
C VAL A 85 -10.08 -5.75 20.23
N ASN A 86 -8.94 -6.37 19.96
CA ASN A 86 -8.88 -7.76 19.53
C ASN A 86 -7.74 -8.49 20.25
N ASN A 87 -8.11 -9.52 21.01
CA ASN A 87 -7.18 -10.36 21.79
C ASN A 87 -6.83 -11.67 21.09
N ASN A 88 -7.25 -11.87 19.84
CA ASN A 88 -6.90 -13.05 19.08
C ASN A 88 -5.36 -13.12 18.91
N PRO A 89 -4.78 -14.33 19.01
CA PRO A 89 -3.37 -14.53 18.70
C PRO A 89 -3.08 -14.16 17.24
N PHE A 90 -1.82 -13.87 16.95
CA PHE A 90 -1.39 -13.65 15.57
C PHE A 90 -1.66 -14.90 14.72
N THR A 91 -2.27 -14.70 13.56
CA THR A 91 -2.40 -15.71 12.51
C THR A 91 -1.96 -15.07 11.20
N PHE A 92 -1.11 -15.76 10.43
CA PHE A 92 -0.79 -15.31 9.09
C PHE A 92 -2.01 -15.53 8.16
N PRO A 93 -2.39 -14.54 7.32
CA PRO A 93 -1.79 -13.20 7.17
C PRO A 93 -2.25 -12.22 8.27
N TYR A 94 -1.37 -11.28 8.70
CA TYR A 94 -1.64 -10.36 9.82
C TYR A 94 -2.96 -9.59 9.73
N ALA A 95 -3.39 -9.22 8.52
CA ALA A 95 -4.67 -8.54 8.30
C ALA A 95 -5.89 -9.36 8.81
N GLN A 96 -5.75 -10.68 8.94
CA GLN A 96 -6.77 -11.56 9.52
C GLN A 96 -7.08 -11.23 10.98
N LYS A 97 -6.14 -10.61 11.71
CA LYS A 97 -6.39 -10.05 13.05
C LYS A 97 -7.54 -9.04 13.05
N TRP A 98 -7.79 -8.38 11.93
CA TRP A 98 -8.85 -7.38 11.80
C TRP A 98 -10.11 -7.94 11.10
N SER A 99 -10.21 -9.26 10.98
CA SER A 99 -11.43 -9.95 10.52
C SER A 99 -12.49 -9.99 11.63
N ALA A 100 -13.77 -10.02 11.26
CA ALA A 100 -14.92 -9.76 12.14
C ALA A 100 -14.99 -10.57 13.45
N ARG A 101 -14.27 -11.69 13.59
CA ARG A 101 -14.34 -12.55 14.78
C ARG A 101 -13.54 -11.96 15.94
N GLY A 102 -14.20 -11.74 17.08
CA GLY A 102 -13.54 -11.36 18.34
C GLY A 102 -13.20 -9.87 18.48
N MET A 103 -13.61 -9.02 17.52
CA MET A 103 -13.43 -7.57 17.63
C MET A 103 -14.46 -6.95 18.56
N SER A 104 -14.01 -6.23 19.58
CA SER A 104 -14.83 -5.40 20.43
C SER A 104 -14.61 -3.92 20.14
N TYR A 105 -15.69 -3.24 19.80
CA TYR A 105 -15.69 -1.79 19.50
C TYR A 105 -16.16 -0.98 20.71
N ASN A 106 -16.20 -1.55 21.92
CA ASN A 106 -16.73 -0.87 23.10
C ASN A 106 -15.90 0.37 23.50
N ARG A 107 -14.61 0.40 23.13
CA ARG A 107 -13.71 1.54 23.32
C ARG A 107 -13.52 2.39 22.06
N CYS A 108 -14.20 2.01 20.98
CA CYS A 108 -14.08 2.66 19.68
C CYS A 108 -15.29 3.57 19.48
N PRO A 109 -15.10 4.86 19.14
CA PRO A 109 -16.18 5.74 18.73
C PRO A 109 -17.02 5.10 17.60
N ARG A 110 -18.19 4.55 17.90
CA ARG A 110 -19.08 4.06 16.84
C ARG A 110 -19.82 5.25 16.25
N HIS A 111 -19.68 5.46 14.94
CA HIS A 111 -20.37 6.52 14.19
C HIS A 111 -20.19 7.94 14.74
N CYS A 112 -19.18 8.19 15.59
CA CYS A 112 -18.92 9.49 16.18
C CYS A 112 -17.65 10.11 15.58
N ILE A 113 -17.82 10.81 14.46
CA ILE A 113 -16.73 11.49 13.75
C ILE A 113 -15.96 12.45 14.67
N THR A 114 -16.67 13.16 15.56
CA THR A 114 -16.08 14.12 16.50
C THR A 114 -15.05 13.45 17.41
N GLN A 115 -15.34 12.26 17.92
CA GLN A 115 -14.40 11.54 18.79
C GLN A 115 -13.16 11.06 18.01
N TYR A 116 -13.32 10.58 16.76
CA TYR A 116 -12.16 10.25 15.92
C TYR A 116 -11.29 11.46 15.64
N ARG A 117 -11.90 12.61 15.30
CA ARG A 117 -11.16 13.87 15.09
C ARG A 117 -10.40 14.24 16.36
N ASN A 118 -11.06 14.24 17.52
CA ASN A 118 -10.40 14.52 18.79
C ASN A 118 -9.23 13.58 19.06
N LEU A 119 -9.36 12.27 18.82
CA LEU A 119 -8.27 11.32 19.00
C LEU A 119 -7.10 11.62 18.06
N LEU A 120 -7.38 11.94 16.79
CA LEU A 120 -6.37 12.31 15.79
C LEU A 120 -5.67 13.62 16.15
N ASP A 121 -6.42 14.64 16.59
CA ASP A 121 -5.90 15.96 16.96
C ASP A 121 -4.95 15.89 18.18
N HIS A 122 -5.14 14.89 19.04
CA HIS A 122 -4.32 14.68 20.24
C HIS A 122 -3.26 13.58 20.07
N LEU A 123 -3.05 13.05 18.86
CA LEU A 123 -2.03 12.04 18.62
C LEU A 123 -0.64 12.60 18.91
N ARG A 124 0.10 11.88 19.77
CA ARG A 124 1.51 12.14 20.04
C ARG A 124 2.38 11.31 19.10
N PRO A 125 3.62 11.73 18.81
CA PRO A 125 4.57 10.92 18.03
C PRO A 125 4.83 9.53 18.62
N THR A 126 4.60 9.34 19.93
CA THR A 126 4.73 8.05 20.63
C THR A 126 3.55 7.11 20.43
N ASP A 127 2.41 7.62 19.98
CA ASP A 127 1.18 6.84 19.84
C ASP A 127 1.12 6.11 18.50
N PHE A 128 1.99 6.50 17.56
CA PHE A 128 2.13 5.88 16.26
C PHE A 128 3.21 4.80 16.27
N ILE A 129 2.82 3.58 15.94
CA ILE A 129 3.72 2.44 15.78
C ILE A 129 4.14 2.35 14.31
N TRP A 130 5.42 2.53 14.02
CA TRP A 130 5.97 2.42 12.67
C TRP A 130 6.08 0.96 12.21
N ARG A 131 6.47 0.06 13.13
CA ARG A 131 6.77 -1.35 12.82
C ARG A 131 5.96 -2.31 13.69
N PRO A 132 4.64 -2.41 13.47
CA PRO A 132 3.78 -3.32 14.23
C PRO A 132 4.14 -4.80 14.02
N TYR A 133 5.00 -5.10 13.06
CA TYR A 133 5.41 -6.44 12.67
C TYR A 133 6.74 -6.89 13.31
N LEU A 134 7.45 -6.02 14.03
CA LEU A 134 8.81 -6.28 14.52
C LEU A 134 8.90 -7.50 15.45
N ASN A 135 7.85 -7.74 16.23
CA ASN A 135 7.78 -8.78 17.26
C ASN A 135 6.77 -9.89 16.92
N LEU A 136 6.37 -10.03 15.64
CA LEU A 136 5.53 -11.15 15.23
C LEU A 136 6.37 -12.42 15.12
N ASP A 137 5.74 -13.54 15.45
CA ASP A 137 6.37 -14.86 15.63
C ASP A 137 7.34 -15.22 14.48
N HIS A 138 8.50 -15.77 14.85
CA HIS A 138 9.67 -15.89 13.98
C HIS A 138 9.47 -16.90 12.83
N ASP A 139 8.49 -17.79 12.93
CA ASP A 139 8.20 -18.83 11.93
C ASP A 139 7.85 -18.27 10.54
N HIS A 140 7.51 -16.98 10.44
CA HIS A 140 7.14 -16.32 9.18
C HIS A 140 8.11 -15.17 8.82
N GLN A 141 9.36 -15.22 9.29
CA GLN A 141 10.35 -14.20 8.93
C GLN A 141 10.60 -14.18 7.43
N VAL A 142 10.29 -13.04 6.81
CA VAL A 142 10.62 -12.78 5.40
C VAL A 142 12.12 -12.59 5.30
N ASN A 143 12.74 -13.29 4.35
CA ASN A 143 14.17 -13.13 4.05
C ASN A 143 14.47 -11.64 3.77
N ALA A 144 15.59 -11.15 4.34
CA ALA A 144 16.01 -9.76 4.30
C ALA A 144 16.11 -9.17 2.88
N GLU A 145 16.57 -9.96 1.90
CA GLU A 145 16.62 -9.55 0.49
C GLU A 145 15.21 -9.29 -0.07
N TYR A 146 14.26 -10.18 0.21
CA TYR A 146 12.86 -9.98 -0.19
C TYR A 146 12.22 -8.80 0.52
N ALA A 147 12.53 -8.59 1.81
CA ALA A 147 12.06 -7.44 2.56
C ALA A 147 12.65 -6.12 2.02
N ALA A 148 13.90 -6.12 1.55
CA ALA A 148 14.53 -4.95 0.94
C ALA A 148 13.78 -4.48 -0.31
N VAL A 149 13.22 -5.39 -1.10
CA VAL A 149 12.39 -5.07 -2.28
C VAL A 149 11.20 -4.18 -1.93
N TRP A 150 10.64 -4.32 -0.73
CA TRP A 150 9.50 -3.49 -0.28
C TRP A 150 9.86 -2.00 -0.14
N THR A 151 11.15 -1.70 -0.05
CA THR A 151 11.70 -0.35 0.03
C THR A 151 12.00 0.25 -1.34
N ALA A 152 11.77 -0.46 -2.45
CA ALA A 152 12.09 0.02 -3.79
C ALA A 152 11.41 1.37 -4.13
N CYS A 153 12.21 2.38 -4.47
CA CYS A 153 11.75 3.70 -4.90
C CYS A 153 11.42 3.69 -6.39
N THR A 154 10.29 3.09 -6.76
CA THR A 154 9.93 2.80 -8.16
C THR A 154 8.46 3.09 -8.47
N PRO A 155 8.10 3.33 -9.73
CA PRO A 155 6.71 3.17 -10.17
C PRO A 155 6.24 1.75 -9.86
N ILE A 156 5.05 1.63 -9.27
CA ILE A 156 4.34 0.38 -8.98
C ILE A 156 3.08 0.33 -9.84
N ILE A 157 2.76 -0.85 -10.35
CA ILE A 157 1.75 -1.02 -11.40
C ILE A 157 0.58 -1.87 -10.89
N TRP A 158 -0.63 -1.38 -11.10
CA TRP A 158 -1.87 -2.14 -10.96
C TRP A 158 -2.68 -2.04 -12.25
N PHE A 159 -2.58 -3.07 -13.09
CA PHE A 159 -3.22 -3.17 -14.39
C PHE A 159 -3.13 -1.86 -15.20
N THR A 160 -4.19 -1.05 -15.19
CA THR A 160 -4.33 0.17 -15.99
C THR A 160 -3.87 1.44 -15.27
N THR A 161 -3.35 1.33 -14.05
CA THR A 161 -2.86 2.46 -13.26
C THR A 161 -1.44 2.23 -12.76
N MET A 162 -0.66 3.30 -12.66
CA MET A 162 0.68 3.33 -12.11
C MET A 162 0.77 4.42 -11.06
N GLU A 163 1.47 4.14 -9.96
CA GLU A 163 1.73 5.12 -8.89
C GLU A 163 3.20 5.08 -8.48
N MET A 164 3.75 6.21 -8.03
CA MET A 164 5.13 6.24 -7.55
C MET A 164 5.20 5.75 -6.11
N HIS A 165 5.99 4.70 -5.86
CA HIS A 165 6.32 4.27 -4.50
C HIS A 165 7.46 5.12 -3.94
N ASN A 166 7.10 6.20 -3.22
CA ASN A 166 8.05 7.11 -2.58
C ASN A 166 8.48 6.59 -1.18
N SER A 167 9.00 5.36 -1.12
CA SER A 167 9.36 4.67 0.14
C SER A 167 10.35 5.44 1.02
N TYR A 168 11.27 6.22 0.42
CA TYR A 168 12.24 7.07 1.11
C TYR A 168 11.63 8.17 1.99
N ARG A 169 10.32 8.44 1.85
CA ARG A 169 9.56 9.39 2.69
C ARG A 169 8.90 8.74 3.91
N VAL A 170 8.95 7.41 4.00
CA VAL A 170 8.36 6.62 5.09
C VAL A 170 9.34 5.54 5.58
N LYS A 171 10.64 5.87 5.60
CA LYS A 171 11.74 4.99 6.03
C LYS A 171 11.51 4.27 7.37
N PRO A 172 10.91 4.91 8.40
CA PRO A 172 10.72 4.23 9.68
C PRO A 172 9.79 3.02 9.59
N GLN A 173 8.89 2.93 8.59
CA GLN A 173 8.07 1.73 8.37
C GLN A 173 8.92 0.49 8.06
N PHE A 174 10.11 0.70 7.51
CA PHE A 174 11.08 -0.35 7.16
C PHE A 174 12.19 -0.49 8.21
N GLY A 175 12.14 0.27 9.30
CA GLY A 175 13.18 0.28 10.33
C GLY A 175 14.40 1.11 10.00
N MET A 176 14.30 2.02 9.04
CA MET A 176 15.38 2.93 8.67
C MET A 176 15.15 4.33 9.25
N PRO A 177 16.21 5.08 9.59
CA PRO A 177 16.07 6.44 10.08
C PRO A 177 15.50 7.37 9.00
N GLN A 178 14.62 8.29 9.38
CA GLN A 178 14.07 9.27 8.45
C GLN A 178 14.96 10.52 8.39
N ASN A 179 15.63 10.70 7.27
CA ASN A 179 16.26 11.97 6.89
C ASN A 179 15.22 12.92 6.27
N ILE A 180 15.59 14.19 6.12
CA ILE A 180 14.79 15.17 5.36
C ILE A 180 14.74 14.66 3.90
N PRO A 181 13.54 14.36 3.36
CA PRO A 181 13.42 13.77 2.04
C PRO A 181 13.41 14.84 0.93
N ASP A 182 14.04 14.51 -0.19
CA ASP A 182 13.90 15.26 -1.44
C ASP A 182 12.44 15.31 -1.92
N PRO A 183 12.02 16.32 -2.71
CA PRO A 183 10.68 16.39 -3.30
C PRO A 183 10.19 15.03 -3.84
N PRO A 184 8.89 14.69 -3.67
CA PRO A 184 8.37 13.40 -4.10
C PRO A 184 8.62 13.22 -5.59
N ALA A 185 9.12 12.05 -6.00
CA ALA A 185 9.22 11.72 -7.41
C ALA A 185 7.80 11.68 -8.00
N SER A 186 7.64 12.37 -9.13
CA SER A 186 6.38 12.47 -9.85
C SER A 186 6.40 11.56 -11.08
N LEU A 187 5.25 10.95 -11.36
CA LEU A 187 5.01 10.23 -12.61
C LEU A 187 4.62 11.17 -13.77
N GLY A 188 4.56 12.48 -13.52
CA GLY A 188 4.17 13.48 -14.52
C GLY A 188 2.81 13.15 -15.12
N GLU A 189 2.77 12.98 -16.44
CA GLU A 189 1.54 12.72 -17.18
C GLU A 189 0.92 11.34 -16.91
N TRP A 190 1.68 10.40 -16.32
CA TRP A 190 1.21 9.07 -15.97
C TRP A 190 0.51 9.00 -14.61
N HIS A 191 0.66 10.03 -13.77
CA HIS A 191 0.00 10.06 -12.46
C HIS A 191 -1.53 10.10 -12.60
N LEU A 192 -2.23 9.21 -11.89
CA LEU A 192 -3.69 9.01 -11.94
C LEU A 192 -4.28 8.71 -13.34
N ARG A 193 -3.45 8.61 -14.38
CA ARG A 193 -3.89 8.28 -15.73
C ARG A 193 -4.38 6.83 -15.74
N LYS A 194 -5.62 6.64 -16.17
CA LYS A 194 -6.14 5.32 -16.52
C LYS A 194 -5.82 5.06 -17.97
N VAL A 195 -5.01 4.06 -18.25
CA VAL A 195 -4.79 3.61 -19.61
C VAL A 195 -5.91 2.64 -19.95
N ASN A 196 -6.96 3.17 -20.57
CA ASN A 196 -8.09 2.40 -21.07
C ASN A 196 -7.85 2.04 -22.54
N ASP A 197 -6.89 1.15 -22.79
CA ASP A 197 -6.89 0.40 -24.04
C ASP A 197 -7.62 -0.91 -23.78
N GLN A 198 -8.77 -1.04 -24.43
CA GLN A 198 -9.66 -2.20 -24.45
C GLN A 198 -8.92 -3.51 -24.21
N TRP A 199 -9.03 -4.07 -23.00
CA TRP A 199 -8.81 -5.49 -22.63
C TRP A 199 -7.51 -6.18 -23.08
N ASN A 200 -6.61 -5.49 -23.78
CA ASN A 200 -5.48 -6.07 -24.49
C ASN A 200 -4.20 -6.00 -23.68
N PHE A 201 -4.28 -5.79 -22.36
CA PHE A 201 -3.11 -5.78 -21.45
C PHE A 201 -1.91 -5.02 -22.01
N ASN A 202 -2.14 -4.00 -22.85
CA ASN A 202 -1.04 -3.47 -23.63
C ASN A 202 -0.14 -2.68 -22.69
N PRO A 203 1.16 -2.96 -22.75
CA PRO A 203 1.99 -3.05 -21.57
C PRO A 203 2.53 -1.67 -21.30
N TRP A 204 2.65 -1.27 -20.04
CA TRP A 204 3.37 -0.03 -19.68
C TRP A 204 4.73 0.12 -20.40
N GLN A 205 5.32 -0.99 -20.86
CA GLN A 205 6.43 -1.05 -21.82
C GLN A 205 6.28 -0.26 -23.12
N SER A 206 5.07 -0.08 -23.69
CA SER A 206 4.91 0.54 -25.01
C SER A 206 4.82 2.07 -24.93
N PHE A 207 4.13 2.60 -23.91
CA PHE A 207 3.87 4.04 -23.77
C PHE A 207 4.60 4.71 -22.60
N ALA A 208 4.92 3.99 -21.50
CA ALA A 208 5.64 4.50 -20.33
C ALA A 208 6.98 3.75 -20.15
N ARG A 209 7.81 3.74 -21.20
CA ARG A 209 9.03 2.93 -21.30
C ARG A 209 10.01 3.17 -20.16
N SER A 210 10.23 4.43 -19.78
CA SER A 210 11.14 4.81 -18.70
C SER A 210 10.66 4.28 -17.36
N GLU A 211 9.39 4.49 -17.06
CA GLU A 211 8.77 4.10 -15.79
C GLU A 211 8.68 2.59 -15.67
N TYR A 212 8.30 1.91 -16.77
CA TYR A 212 8.28 0.47 -16.82
C TYR A 212 9.67 -0.14 -16.64
N ARG A 213 10.71 0.41 -17.28
CA ARG A 213 12.10 -0.07 -17.08
C ARG A 213 12.53 0.09 -15.63
N LYS A 214 12.19 1.23 -15.00
CA LYS A 214 12.46 1.47 -13.59
C LYS A 214 11.76 0.44 -12.68
N TRP A 215 10.50 0.12 -12.98
CA TRP A 215 9.78 -0.97 -12.33
C TRP A 215 10.44 -2.34 -12.54
N LYS A 216 10.86 -2.67 -13.77
CA LYS A 216 11.54 -3.94 -14.05
C LYS A 216 12.84 -4.10 -13.27
N HIS A 217 13.56 -2.99 -13.06
CA HIS A 217 14.81 -2.92 -12.30
C HIS A 217 14.60 -2.38 -10.87
N HIS A 218 13.42 -2.62 -10.27
CA HIS A 218 13.09 -2.11 -8.95
C HIS A 218 14.06 -2.56 -7.84
N HIS A 219 14.70 -3.73 -7.99
CA HIS A 219 15.75 -4.20 -7.09
C HIS A 219 16.95 -3.23 -7.01
N ASP A 220 17.24 -2.48 -8.07
CA ASP A 220 18.33 -1.51 -8.12
C ASP A 220 17.95 -0.17 -7.45
N HIS A 221 16.69 -0.04 -7.03
CA HIS A 221 16.12 1.17 -6.45
C HIS A 221 15.70 0.99 -4.98
N VAL A 222 16.16 -0.07 -4.31
CA VAL A 222 15.94 -0.29 -2.87
C VAL A 222 16.71 0.72 -2.03
N LEU A 223 16.20 0.99 -0.82
CA LEU A 223 16.91 1.82 0.14
C LEU A 223 18.13 1.09 0.69
N ILE A 224 19.22 1.83 0.90
CA ILE A 224 20.51 1.30 1.36
C ILE A 224 20.82 1.66 2.82
N ASP A 225 19.92 2.39 3.49
CA ASP A 225 20.09 2.75 4.89
C ASP A 225 20.09 1.50 5.80
N ALA A 226 20.80 1.58 6.93
CA ALA A 226 20.82 0.49 7.90
C ALA A 226 19.44 0.28 8.55
N VAL A 227 18.99 -0.97 8.60
CA VAL A 227 17.78 -1.37 9.34
C VAL A 227 18.13 -1.48 10.82
N MET A 228 17.50 -0.65 11.62
CA MET A 228 17.69 -0.61 13.06
C MET A 228 16.93 -1.75 13.75
N PRO A 229 17.46 -2.33 14.83
CA PRO A 229 16.80 -3.42 15.55
C PRO A 229 15.58 -2.92 16.35
N THR A 230 15.59 -1.66 16.76
CA THR A 230 14.52 -1.04 17.54
C THR A 230 13.59 -0.21 16.67
N GLU A 231 12.45 0.19 17.24
CA GLU A 231 11.55 1.13 16.60
C GLU A 231 12.15 2.53 16.58
N GLU A 232 12.45 3.01 15.38
CA GLU A 232 12.97 4.36 15.15
C GLU A 232 11.87 5.41 15.26
N LYS A 233 12.22 6.56 15.84
CA LYS A 233 11.36 7.75 15.86
C LYS A 233 11.95 8.80 14.94
N PRO A 234 11.11 9.62 14.27
CA PRO A 234 11.61 10.71 13.46
C PRO A 234 12.50 11.63 14.29
N SER A 235 13.65 12.02 13.72
CA SER A 235 14.63 12.86 14.40
C SER A 235 14.07 14.26 14.68
N HIS A 236 14.67 14.96 15.65
CA HIS A 236 14.29 16.34 15.94
C HIS A 236 14.45 17.25 14.71
N THR A 237 15.51 17.05 13.92
CA THR A 237 15.76 17.79 12.67
C THR A 237 14.68 17.53 11.63
N TYR A 238 14.28 16.26 11.45
CA TYR A 238 13.16 15.92 10.57
C TYR A 238 11.86 16.56 11.04
N MET A 239 11.54 16.50 12.34
CA MET A 239 10.29 17.06 12.87
C MET A 239 10.25 18.59 12.77
N ALA A 240 11.39 19.26 12.94
CA ALA A 240 11.51 20.70 12.72
C ALA A 240 11.23 21.06 11.25
N TRP A 241 11.83 20.32 10.31
CA TRP A 241 11.54 20.46 8.89
C TRP A 241 10.07 20.18 8.57
N TYR A 242 9.51 19.06 9.04
CA TYR A 242 8.13 18.66 8.75
C TYR A 242 7.12 19.73 9.19
N LYS A 243 7.35 20.36 10.34
CA LYS A 243 6.52 21.48 10.83
C LYS A 243 6.71 22.79 10.05
N SER A 244 7.83 22.94 9.35
CA SER A 244 8.11 24.11 8.52
C SER A 244 7.47 24.04 7.12
N VAL A 245 7.15 22.82 6.65
CA VAL A 245 6.46 22.62 5.36
C VAL A 245 4.98 22.88 5.58
N GLY A 246 4.46 23.99 5.04
CA GLY A 246 3.02 24.25 5.02
C GLY A 246 2.31 23.27 4.08
N PHE A 247 1.26 22.60 4.57
CA PHE A 247 0.39 21.71 3.81
C PHE A 247 -0.95 22.38 3.51
#